data_AF-A0A8T3PP28-F1
#
_entry.id   AF-A0A8T3PP28-F1
#
_cell.length_a   1.000
_cell.length_b   1.000
_cell.length_c   1.000
_cell.angle_alpha   90.00
_cell.angle_beta   90.00
_cell.angle_gamma   90.00
#
_symmetry.space_group_name_H-M   'P 1'
#
loop_
_entity.id
_entity.type
_entity.pdbx_description
1 polymer ?
#
loop_
_entity_poly.entity_id
_entity_poly.type
_entity_poly.pdbx_seq_one_letter_code
_entity_poly.pdbx_strand_id
1 'polypeptide(L)'
;MEAPNKKVITRSGRKTADLEHALQQVRDWRSWMTENLSYARGVRSRSGLGLEDINPRFFGYVVIGRRKDFSSTFDSMRGQLLRDEHIQIRSWDGIVDWARKRAAVFSTHVAALGMAPDTQQA
;
A
#
# COMPACT_ATOMS: atom_id res chain seq x y z
N MET A 1 -8.17 -0.80 2.91
CA MET A 1 -8.04 0.31 1.93
C MET A 1 -9.20 1.25 2.17
N GLU A 2 -8.97 2.54 2.19
CA GLU A 2 -10.01 3.53 2.47
C GLU A 2 -10.50 4.23 1.20
N ALA A 3 -11.74 4.71 1.23
CA ALA A 3 -12.40 5.26 0.05
C ALA A 3 -11.68 6.52 -0.51
N PRO A 4 -11.74 6.75 -1.84
CA PRO A 4 -11.04 7.86 -2.49
C PRO A 4 -11.56 9.25 -2.11
N ASN A 5 -12.79 9.36 -1.61
CA ASN A 5 -13.41 10.61 -1.19
C ASN A 5 -13.09 10.99 0.27
N LYS A 6 -12.34 10.16 1.00
CA LYS A 6 -11.96 10.45 2.38
C LYS A 6 -10.89 11.52 2.45
N LYS A 7 -11.06 12.46 3.39
CA LYS A 7 -10.02 13.45 3.70
C LYS A 7 -8.98 12.83 4.61
N VAL A 8 -7.72 13.18 4.40
CA VAL A 8 -6.60 12.67 5.19
C VAL A 8 -6.25 13.54 6.39
N ILE A 9 -6.51 14.85 6.28
CA ILE A 9 -6.34 15.81 7.38
C ILE A 9 -7.54 16.74 7.49
N THR A 10 -7.75 17.22 8.70
CA THR A 10 -8.66 18.33 9.03
C THR A 10 -8.09 19.66 8.53
N ARG A 11 -8.92 20.71 8.49
CA ARG A 11 -8.46 22.08 8.19
C ARG A 11 -7.35 22.56 9.15
N SER A 12 -7.34 22.06 10.39
CA SER A 12 -6.31 22.34 11.39
C SER A 12 -5.00 21.56 11.20
N GLY A 13 -4.88 20.73 10.16
CA GLY A 13 -3.69 19.91 9.91
C GLY A 13 -3.62 18.61 10.72
N ARG A 14 -4.59 18.32 11.58
CA ARG A 14 -4.70 17.06 12.34
C ARG A 14 -5.19 15.91 11.46
N LYS A 15 -4.78 14.68 11.74
CA LYS A 15 -5.29 13.45 11.09
C LYS A 15 -6.80 13.35 11.24
N THR A 16 -7.48 12.86 10.21
CA THR A 16 -8.91 12.53 10.27
C THR A 16 -9.11 11.19 10.96
N ALA A 17 -10.33 10.93 11.45
CA ALA A 17 -10.69 9.63 12.01
C ALA A 17 -10.48 8.49 10.99
N ASP A 18 -10.78 8.72 9.71
CA ASP A 18 -10.55 7.72 8.65
C ASP A 18 -9.06 7.39 8.48
N LEU A 19 -8.19 8.40 8.51
CA LEU A 19 -6.74 8.16 8.43
C LEU A 19 -6.24 7.45 9.69
N GLU A 20 -6.68 7.87 10.88
CA GLU A 20 -6.28 7.20 12.12
C GLU A 20 -6.72 5.74 12.16
N HIS A 21 -7.95 5.47 11.73
CA HIS A 21 -8.47 4.11 11.62
C HIS A 21 -7.60 3.26 10.68
N ALA A 22 -7.23 3.77 9.52
CA ALA A 22 -6.35 3.06 8.59
C ALA A 22 -4.94 2.80 9.15
N LEU A 23 -4.37 3.77 9.88
CA LEU A 23 -3.09 3.59 10.57
C LEU A 23 -3.21 2.55 11.69
N GLN A 24 -4.31 2.57 12.43
CA GLN A 24 -4.58 1.62 13.51
C GLN A 24 -4.69 0.19 12.96
N GLN A 25 -5.37 -0.03 11.83
CA GLN A 25 -5.40 -1.34 11.18
C GLN A 25 -4.00 -1.91 10.92
N VAL A 26 -3.06 -1.09 10.44
CA VAL A 26 -1.67 -1.54 10.24
C VAL A 26 -1.04 -1.95 11.57
N ARG A 27 -1.22 -1.15 12.62
CA ARG A 27 -0.66 -1.42 13.96
C ARG A 27 -1.28 -2.66 14.61
N ASP A 28 -2.58 -2.88 14.42
CA ASP A 28 -3.29 -4.06 14.90
C ASP A 28 -2.77 -5.32 14.20
N TRP A 29 -2.60 -5.26 12.88
CA TRP A 29 -1.98 -6.36 12.13
C TRP A 29 -0.56 -6.66 12.61
N ARG A 30 0.23 -5.64 12.95
CA ARG A 30 1.58 -5.86 13.50
C ARG A 30 1.54 -6.51 14.88
N SER A 31 0.60 -6.09 15.72
CA SER A 31 0.40 -6.67 17.06
C SER A 31 -0.01 -8.14 16.95
N TRP A 32 -1.04 -8.41 16.14
CA TRP A 32 -1.49 -9.76 15.84
C TRP A 32 -0.36 -10.63 15.26
N MET A 33 0.40 -10.09 14.29
CA MET A 33 1.55 -10.80 13.70
C MET A 33 2.65 -11.12 14.71
N THR A 34 2.84 -10.27 15.71
CA THR A 34 3.83 -10.50 16.79
C THR A 34 3.41 -11.69 17.65
N GLU A 35 2.13 -11.76 17.98
CA GLU A 35 1.55 -12.84 18.79
C GLU A 35 1.40 -14.15 18.01
N ASN A 36 1.24 -14.07 16.69
CA ASN A 36 0.88 -15.20 15.82
C ASN A 36 1.97 -15.55 14.78
N LEU A 37 3.22 -15.17 15.02
CA LEU A 37 4.30 -15.29 14.03
C LEU A 37 4.53 -16.73 13.55
N SER A 38 4.53 -17.70 14.46
CA SER A 38 4.70 -19.12 14.13
C SER A 38 3.57 -19.63 13.23
N TYR A 39 2.34 -19.22 13.50
CA TYR A 39 1.18 -19.54 12.67
C TYR A 39 1.27 -18.89 11.28
N ALA A 40 1.67 -17.61 11.24
CA ALA A 40 1.82 -16.90 9.98
C ALA A 40 2.90 -17.52 9.07
N ARG A 41 4.04 -17.93 9.64
CA ARG A 41 5.13 -18.59 8.91
C ARG A 41 4.87 -20.05 8.59
N GLY A 42 3.98 -20.70 9.33
CA GLY A 42 3.68 -22.12 9.16
C GLY A 42 3.19 -22.45 7.74
N VAL A 43 3.57 -23.63 7.24
CA VAL A 43 3.15 -24.10 5.92
C VAL A 43 1.63 -24.30 5.85
N ARG A 44 1.04 -23.98 4.69
CA ARG A 44 -0.42 -24.07 4.49
C ARG A 44 -0.98 -25.48 4.67
N SER A 45 -0.20 -26.50 4.32
CA SER A 45 -0.57 -27.90 4.49
C SER A 45 -0.72 -28.33 5.96
N ARG A 46 -0.20 -27.53 6.90
CA ARG A 46 -0.32 -27.73 8.36
C ARG A 46 -1.09 -26.58 9.01
N SER A 47 -2.07 -26.03 8.30
CA SER A 47 -2.94 -24.96 8.78
C SER A 47 -2.25 -23.62 9.07
N GLY A 48 -1.03 -23.38 8.57
CA GLY A 48 -0.42 -22.04 8.63
C GLY A 48 -0.77 -21.16 7.43
N LEU A 49 -0.25 -19.93 7.38
CA LEU A 49 -0.53 -18.98 6.27
C LEU A 49 0.46 -19.08 5.09
N GLY A 50 1.60 -19.75 5.28
CA GLY A 50 2.68 -19.88 4.30
C GLY A 50 3.43 -18.58 4.03
N LEU A 51 3.47 -17.67 5.00
CA LEU A 51 4.18 -16.39 4.89
C LEU A 51 5.58 -16.54 5.50
N GLU A 52 6.40 -17.42 4.92
CA GLU A 52 7.64 -17.93 5.53
C GLU A 52 8.61 -16.80 5.98
N ASP A 53 8.79 -15.77 5.16
CA ASP A 53 9.71 -14.66 5.44
C ASP A 53 9.05 -13.44 6.12
N ILE A 54 7.79 -13.56 6.55
CA ILE A 54 7.09 -12.42 7.14
C ILE A 54 7.69 -12.05 8.50
N ASN A 55 7.63 -10.76 8.81
CA ASN A 55 8.14 -10.17 10.03
C ASN A 55 7.13 -9.15 10.57
N PRO A 56 6.90 -9.05 11.90
CA PRO A 56 5.95 -8.08 12.45
C PRO A 56 6.29 -6.60 12.17
N ARG A 57 7.54 -6.28 11.77
CA ARG A 57 7.90 -4.94 11.25
C ARG A 57 7.75 -4.82 9.73
N PHE A 58 6.80 -5.53 9.13
CA PHE A 58 6.52 -5.42 7.70
C PHE A 58 6.19 -3.98 7.30
N PHE A 59 6.48 -3.65 6.05
CA PHE A 59 6.19 -2.33 5.50
C PHE A 59 4.68 -2.16 5.27
N GLY A 60 4.09 -1.17 5.94
CA GLY A 60 2.66 -0.89 5.86
C GLY A 60 2.32 -0.02 4.67
N TYR A 61 1.24 -0.33 3.96
CA TYR A 61 0.70 0.50 2.88
C TYR A 61 -0.71 0.97 3.22
N VAL A 62 -0.90 2.28 3.26
CA VAL A 62 -2.21 2.91 3.40
C VAL A 62 -2.54 3.64 2.10
N VAL A 63 -3.65 3.27 1.48
CA VAL A 63 -4.19 3.96 0.30
C VAL A 63 -5.47 4.68 0.69
N ILE A 64 -5.47 6.01 0.57
CA ILE A 64 -6.57 6.87 1.03
C ILE A 64 -6.58 8.21 0.28
N GLY A 65 -7.78 8.73 0.00
CA GLY A 65 -7.98 10.07 -0.54
C GLY A 65 -7.42 10.29 -1.96
N ARG A 66 -7.44 11.55 -2.41
CA ARG A 66 -6.90 12.01 -3.70
C ARG A 66 -5.65 12.86 -3.49
N ARG A 67 -4.76 12.91 -4.49
CA ARG A 67 -3.51 13.70 -4.42
C ARG A 67 -3.76 15.17 -4.13
N LYS A 68 -4.84 15.74 -4.67
CA LYS A 68 -5.20 17.15 -4.47
C LYS A 68 -5.48 17.51 -3.00
N ASP A 69 -5.77 16.51 -2.17
CA ASP A 69 -6.09 16.70 -0.75
C ASP A 69 -4.83 16.56 0.14
N PHE A 70 -3.66 16.32 -0.45
CA PHE A 70 -2.39 16.19 0.26
C PHE A 70 -1.73 17.57 0.33
N SER A 71 -1.71 18.17 1.52
CA SER A 71 -1.02 19.44 1.78
C SER A 71 0.46 19.22 2.12
N SER A 72 1.25 20.30 2.12
CA SER A 72 2.65 20.26 2.59
C SER A 72 2.77 19.75 4.04
N THR A 73 1.85 20.16 4.93
CA THR A 73 1.80 19.66 6.31
C THR A 73 1.56 18.15 6.35
N PHE A 74 0.63 17.65 5.54
CA PHE A 74 0.38 16.22 5.42
C PHE A 74 1.59 15.48 4.84
N ASP A 75 2.29 16.10 3.89
CA ASP A 75 3.49 15.56 3.28
C ASP A 75 4.64 15.35 4.27
N SER A 76 4.84 16.31 5.17
CA SER A 76 5.80 16.15 6.27
C SER A 76 5.40 15.02 7.21
N MET A 77 4.12 14.94 7.59
CA MET A 77 3.61 13.90 8.48
C MET A 77 3.71 12.49 7.85
N ARG A 78 3.34 12.30 6.57
CA ARG A 78 3.52 11.00 5.90
C ARG A 78 5.00 10.62 5.79
N GLY A 79 5.89 11.61 5.68
CA GLY A 79 7.34 11.39 5.70
C GLY A 79 7.81 10.86 7.05
N GLN A 80 7.29 11.41 8.16
CA GLN A 80 7.57 10.90 9.51
C GLN A 80 7.05 9.47 9.67
N LEU A 81 5.78 9.20 9.31
CA LEU A 81 5.20 7.84 9.39
C LEU A 81 5.98 6.80 8.58
N LEU A 82 6.52 7.19 7.42
CA LEU A 82 7.37 6.32 6.63
C LEU A 82 8.68 6.00 7.35
N ARG A 83 9.35 6.99 7.94
CA ARG A 83 10.64 6.80 8.60
C ARG A 83 10.52 6.07 9.93
N ASP A 84 9.54 6.46 10.75
CA ASP A 84 9.46 6.06 12.15
C ASP A 84 8.67 4.75 12.27
N GLU A 85 7.63 4.59 11.46
CA GLU A 85 6.72 3.44 11.52
C GLU A 85 6.81 2.52 10.29
N HIS A 86 7.61 2.83 9.26
CA HIS A 86 7.60 2.10 7.99
C HIS A 86 6.18 1.99 7.38
N ILE A 87 5.38 3.05 7.51
CA ILE A 87 4.04 3.13 6.92
C ILE A 87 4.07 4.14 5.78
N GLN A 88 3.84 3.67 4.57
CA GLN A 88 3.70 4.52 3.41
C GLN A 88 2.23 4.82 3.12
N ILE A 89 1.90 6.11 3.14
CA ILE A 89 0.60 6.60 2.70
C ILE A 89 0.68 7.02 1.24
N ARG A 90 -0.25 6.52 0.42
CA ARG A 90 -0.43 6.86 -1.00
C ARG A 90 -1.85 7.35 -1.23
N SER A 91 -2.03 8.27 -2.16
CA SER A 91 -3.35 8.56 -2.73
C SER A 91 -3.72 7.53 -3.79
N TRP A 92 -5.01 7.43 -4.10
CA TRP A 92 -5.48 6.59 -5.21
C TRP A 92 -4.85 7.00 -6.55
N ASP A 93 -4.64 8.30 -6.79
CA ASP A 93 -3.93 8.78 -7.97
C ASP A 93 -2.50 8.23 -8.05
N GLY A 94 -1.80 8.15 -6.91
CA GLY A 94 -0.45 7.58 -6.85
C GLY A 94 -0.39 6.11 -7.24
N ILE A 95 -1.41 5.33 -6.87
CA ILE A 95 -1.51 3.92 -7.24
C ILE A 95 -1.77 3.77 -8.74
N VAL A 96 -2.69 4.56 -9.30
CA VAL A 96 -2.97 4.55 -10.75
C VAL A 96 -1.73 4.93 -11.56
N ASP A 97 -1.01 5.97 -11.14
CA ASP A 97 0.21 6.40 -11.83
C ASP A 97 1.30 5.31 -11.78
N TRP A 98 1.42 4.61 -10.65
CA TRP A 98 2.36 3.51 -10.52
C TRP A 98 1.98 2.31 -11.40
N ALA A 99 0.69 1.95 -11.43
CA ALA A 99 0.17 0.88 -12.28
C ALA A 99 0.42 1.19 -13.77
N ARG A 100 0.14 2.42 -14.21
CA ARG A 100 0.42 2.88 -15.57
C ARG A 100 1.90 2.78 -15.93
N LYS A 101 2.79 3.21 -15.03
CA LYS A 101 4.24 3.09 -15.22
C LYS A 101 4.67 1.62 -15.35
N ARG A 102 4.16 0.73 -14.50
CA ARG A 102 4.44 -0.72 -14.62
C ARG A 102 3.93 -1.30 -15.94
N ALA A 103 2.71 -0.95 -16.35
CA ALA A 103 2.14 -1.41 -17.61
C ALA A 103 3.00 -0.97 -18.80
N ALA A 104 3.44 0.29 -18.82
CA ALA A 104 4.32 0.79 -19.87
C ALA A 104 5.65 0.03 -19.93
N VAL A 105 6.31 -0.19 -18.78
CA VAL A 105 7.56 -0.98 -18.71
C VAL A 105 7.34 -2.41 -19.20
N PHE A 106 6.24 -3.04 -18.81
CA PHE A 106 5.89 -4.39 -19.26
C PHE A 106 5.68 -4.42 -20.77
N SER A 107 4.91 -3.49 -21.34
CA SER A 107 4.69 -3.39 -22.78
C SER A 107 5.99 -3.16 -23.55
N THR A 108 6.90 -2.31 -23.05
CA THR A 108 8.22 -2.11 -23.65
C THR A 108 9.05 -3.39 -23.61
N HIS A 109 9.03 -4.12 -22.50
CA HIS A 109 9.76 -5.38 -22.36
C HIS A 109 9.22 -6.48 -23.29
N VAL A 110 7.89 -6.60 -23.39
CA VAL A 110 7.21 -7.54 -24.30
C VAL A 110 7.54 -7.22 -25.77
N ALA A 111 7.50 -5.95 -26.15
CA ALA A 111 7.88 -5.51 -27.49
C ALA A 111 9.37 -5.80 -27.80
N ALA A 112 10.27 -5.60 -26.82
CA ALA A 112 11.69 -5.89 -26.96
C ALA A 112 12.01 -7.39 -27.08
N LEU A 113 11.14 -8.27 -26.55
CA LEU A 113 11.26 -9.73 -26.66
C LEU A 113 10.67 -10.29 -27.97
N GLY A 114 10.18 -9.46 -28.88
CA GLY A 114 9.58 -9.89 -30.16
C GLY A 114 8.24 -10.61 -30.01
N MET A 115 7.64 -10.61 -28.82
CA MET A 115 6.30 -11.16 -28.57
C MET A 115 5.27 -10.06 -28.79
N ALA A 116 5.01 -9.68 -30.05
CA ALA A 116 3.88 -8.82 -30.34
C ALA A 116 2.57 -9.54 -29.96
N PRO A 117 1.59 -8.86 -29.34
CA PRO A 117 0.26 -9.45 -29.19
C PRO A 117 -0.31 -9.65 -30.59
N ASP A 118 -0.64 -10.90 -30.94
CA ASP A 118 -1.43 -11.24 -32.12
C ASP A 118 -2.66 -10.33 -32.16
N THR A 119 -2.59 -9.34 -33.02
CA THR A 119 -3.73 -8.49 -33.30
C THR A 119 -4.60 -9.33 -34.21
N GLN A 120 -5.56 -10.05 -33.63
CA GLN A 120 -6.60 -10.76 -34.35
C GLN A 120 -7.21 -9.81 -35.38
N GLN A 121 -6.88 -10.04 -36.65
CA GLN A 121 -7.54 -9.41 -37.78
C GLN A 121 -8.94 -10.02 -37.89
N ALA A 122 -9.94 -9.12 -37.94
CA ALA A 122 -11.33 -9.41 -38.24
C ALA A 122 -11.52 -9.69 -39.74
#